data_AF-A0A257B5X0-F1
#
_entry.id   AF-A0A257B5X0-F1
#
_cell.length_a   1.000
_cell.length_b   1.000
_cell.length_c   1.000
_cell.angle_alpha   90.00
_cell.angle_beta   90.00
_cell.angle_gamma   90.00
#
_symmetry.space_group_name_H-M   'P 1'
#
loop_
_entity.id
_entity.type
_entity.pdbx_description
1 polymer ?
#
loop_
_entity_poly.entity_id
_entity_poly.type
_entity_poly.pdbx_seq_one_letter_code
_entity_poly.pdbx_strand_id
1 'polypeptide(L)'
;MSEPAPQAEPLARRPRPWRRWLTLGLALAGAVGGGYAWLARSSGGEAQAEATLQRIASTVGLALDGQLANLPAAKPATVHRGDQSADHWQLQLKATRQSLEQQLLRHPTADGHRALGRFYLAEGQPLAAFAHLQLALQQFPRDARLRSDLGLALLEAARDAPEAAAEALDAFAEALRLDPDLLEARYNRARALEATGRRAEALDAWRDYATRDPQSAWGALARDRIAFLERYP
;
A
#
# COMPACT_ATOMS: atom_id res chain seq x y z
N MET A 1 53.99 -7.93 -39.96
CA MET A 1 53.67 -8.95 -38.94
C MET A 1 52.92 -8.21 -37.86
N SER A 2 51.60 -8.36 -37.83
CA SER A 2 50.68 -7.50 -37.08
C SER A 2 50.06 -8.31 -35.95
N GLU A 3 50.22 -7.87 -34.70
CA GLU A 3 49.46 -8.38 -33.55
C GLU A 3 48.08 -7.70 -33.49
N PRO A 4 46.97 -8.44 -33.33
CA PRO A 4 45.68 -7.85 -33.00
C PRO A 4 45.42 -7.87 -31.48
N ALA A 5 44.75 -6.82 -31.00
CA ALA A 5 44.35 -6.57 -29.61
C ALA A 5 43.36 -7.62 -29.05
N PRO A 6 43.31 -7.83 -27.72
CA PRO A 6 42.36 -8.75 -27.11
C PRO A 6 40.93 -8.16 -27.12
N GLN A 7 39.99 -8.94 -27.66
CA GLN A 7 38.56 -8.63 -27.65
C GLN A 7 37.96 -8.95 -26.28
N ALA A 8 37.18 -8.02 -25.73
CA ALA A 8 36.44 -8.21 -24.49
C ALA A 8 35.26 -9.18 -24.70
N GLU A 9 35.23 -10.27 -23.92
CA GLU A 9 34.08 -11.18 -23.87
C GLU A 9 32.86 -10.51 -23.20
N PRO A 10 31.63 -10.73 -23.72
CA PRO A 10 30.42 -10.25 -23.07
C PRO A 10 30.06 -11.13 -21.86
N LEU A 11 29.86 -10.50 -20.71
CA LEU A 11 29.40 -11.14 -19.47
C LEU A 11 28.07 -11.91 -19.70
N ALA A 12 28.14 -13.22 -19.58
CA ALA A 12 26.99 -14.12 -19.64
C ALA A 12 25.97 -13.79 -18.54
N ARG A 13 24.76 -13.37 -18.94
CA ARG A 13 23.63 -13.17 -18.03
C ARG A 13 23.10 -14.52 -17.55
N ARG A 14 23.20 -14.80 -16.24
CA ARG A 14 22.61 -15.99 -15.61
C ARG A 14 21.07 -16.01 -15.77
N PRO A 15 20.45 -17.14 -16.12
CA PRO A 15 18.99 -17.23 -16.21
C PRO A 15 18.33 -17.30 -14.82
N ARG A 16 17.22 -16.55 -14.63
CA ARG A 16 16.39 -16.58 -13.41
C ARG A 16 15.48 -17.83 -13.40
N PRO A 17 15.41 -18.62 -12.31
CA PRO A 17 14.88 -20.00 -12.33
C PRO A 17 13.35 -20.18 -12.27
N TRP A 18 12.54 -19.13 -12.32
CA TRP A 18 11.09 -19.23 -12.05
C TRP A 18 10.19 -19.47 -13.30
N ARG A 19 10.80 -19.66 -14.48
CA ARG A 19 10.10 -19.67 -15.78
C ARG A 19 9.54 -21.03 -16.25
N ARG A 20 9.24 -21.97 -15.34
CA ARG A 20 8.85 -23.35 -15.69
C ARG A 20 7.40 -23.78 -15.39
N TRP A 21 6.49 -22.87 -15.00
CA TRP A 21 5.11 -23.24 -14.63
C TRP A 21 4.00 -22.55 -15.45
N LEU A 22 4.23 -22.35 -16.75
CA LEU A 22 3.19 -21.85 -17.67
C LEU A 22 2.67 -22.98 -18.55
N THR A 23 1.47 -23.50 -18.22
CA THR A 23 0.43 -24.17 -19.04
C THR A 23 -0.43 -25.00 -18.07
N LEU A 24 -1.76 -24.97 -17.95
CA LEU A 24 -2.95 -24.84 -18.83
C LEU A 24 -4.10 -24.34 -17.89
N GLY A 25 -5.28 -23.84 -18.27
CA GLY A 25 -6.09 -23.79 -19.50
C GLY A 25 -7.53 -23.46 -19.04
N LEU A 26 -8.23 -22.61 -19.80
CA LEU A 26 -9.54 -22.02 -19.49
C LEU A 26 -10.72 -23.00 -19.40
N ALA A 27 -11.72 -22.66 -18.57
CA ALA A 27 -13.14 -22.92 -18.86
C ALA A 27 -14.06 -21.86 -18.19
N LEU A 28 -14.85 -21.16 -19.01
CA LEU A 28 -15.93 -20.25 -18.62
C LEU A 28 -17.28 -20.91 -19.00
N ALA A 29 -18.28 -20.85 -18.12
CA ALA A 29 -19.65 -20.40 -18.45
C ALA A 29 -20.63 -20.62 -17.27
N GLY A 30 -21.36 -19.56 -16.91
CA GLY A 30 -22.72 -19.67 -16.35
C GLY A 30 -22.94 -19.12 -14.94
N ALA A 31 -23.24 -17.81 -14.79
CA ALA A 31 -24.10 -17.27 -13.71
C ALA A 31 -24.31 -15.74 -13.83
N VAL A 32 -25.02 -15.26 -14.86
CA VAL A 32 -25.30 -13.81 -14.98
C VAL A 32 -26.35 -13.31 -13.96
N GLY A 33 -27.18 -14.20 -13.39
CA GLY A 33 -28.17 -13.83 -12.35
C GLY A 33 -27.66 -13.91 -10.91
N GLY A 34 -26.69 -14.79 -10.62
CA GLY A 34 -26.09 -14.94 -9.29
C GLY A 34 -24.99 -13.92 -8.99
N GLY A 35 -24.32 -13.41 -10.04
CA GLY A 35 -23.19 -12.51 -9.92
C GLY A 35 -23.50 -11.21 -9.20
N TYR A 36 -24.67 -10.59 -9.41
CA TYR A 36 -24.99 -9.27 -8.83
C TYR A 36 -25.30 -9.32 -7.32
N ALA A 37 -26.12 -10.28 -6.87
CA ALA A 37 -26.39 -10.47 -5.44
C ALA A 37 -25.18 -11.03 -4.68
N TRP A 38 -24.29 -11.73 -5.37
CA TRP A 38 -23.06 -12.27 -4.82
C TRP A 38 -21.94 -11.22 -4.74
N LEU A 39 -21.75 -10.40 -5.79
CA LEU A 39 -20.87 -9.23 -5.78
C LEU A 39 -21.21 -8.28 -4.64
N ALA A 40 -22.51 -8.05 -4.37
CA ALA A 40 -22.97 -7.22 -3.26
C ALA A 40 -22.70 -7.83 -1.86
N ARG A 41 -22.64 -9.15 -1.74
CA ARG A 41 -22.37 -9.85 -0.47
C ARG A 41 -20.88 -10.02 -0.20
N SER A 42 -20.05 -10.23 -1.23
CA SER A 42 -18.58 -10.23 -1.08
C SER A 42 -18.04 -8.84 -0.77
N SER A 43 -18.60 -7.79 -1.39
CA SER A 43 -18.25 -6.39 -1.08
C SER A 43 -18.66 -5.97 0.33
N GLY A 44 -19.68 -6.62 0.91
CA GLY A 44 -20.19 -6.29 2.24
C GLY A 44 -19.16 -6.50 3.35
N GLY A 45 -18.41 -7.61 3.30
CA GLY A 45 -17.38 -7.92 4.30
C GLY A 45 -16.19 -6.97 4.24
N GLU A 46 -15.76 -6.61 3.04
CA GLU A 46 -14.66 -5.67 2.80
C GLU A 46 -15.03 -4.25 3.23
N ALA A 47 -16.23 -3.80 2.88
CA ALA A 47 -16.76 -2.51 3.32
C ALA A 47 -16.90 -2.44 4.84
N GLN A 48 -17.32 -3.54 5.49
CA GLN A 48 -17.41 -3.61 6.95
C GLN A 48 -16.03 -3.59 7.62
N ALA A 49 -15.02 -4.22 7.00
CA ALA A 49 -13.64 -4.17 7.46
C ALA A 49 -13.08 -2.75 7.36
N GLU A 50 -13.30 -2.06 6.23
CA GLU A 50 -12.86 -0.68 6.04
C GLU A 50 -13.55 0.27 7.03
N ALA A 51 -14.85 0.11 7.26
CA ALA A 51 -15.59 0.87 8.28
C ALA A 51 -15.08 0.61 9.70
N THR A 52 -14.61 -0.62 9.97
CA THR A 52 -13.98 -0.97 11.25
C THR A 52 -12.66 -0.23 11.42
N LEU A 53 -11.83 -0.23 10.38
CA LEU A 53 -10.54 0.48 10.39
C LEU A 53 -10.73 1.99 10.56
N GLN A 54 -11.70 2.58 9.85
CA GLN A 54 -12.06 4.00 10.00
C GLN A 54 -12.50 4.34 11.42
N ARG A 55 -13.37 3.51 12.01
CA ARG A 55 -13.84 3.71 13.38
C ARG A 55 -12.67 3.68 14.36
N ILE A 56 -11.84 2.64 14.28
CA ILE A 56 -10.64 2.51 15.12
C ILE A 56 -9.73 3.72 14.94
N ALA A 57 -9.40 4.08 13.70
CA ALA A 57 -8.57 5.24 13.39
C ALA A 57 -9.14 6.54 13.99
N SER A 58 -10.46 6.73 13.94
CA SER A 58 -11.11 7.90 14.54
C SER A 58 -11.14 7.89 16.07
N THR A 59 -11.18 6.72 16.70
CA THR A 59 -11.29 6.57 18.17
C THR A 59 -9.94 6.64 18.85
N VAL A 60 -8.96 5.87 18.38
CA VAL A 60 -7.63 5.79 19.01
C VAL A 60 -6.58 6.65 18.32
N GLY A 61 -6.95 7.33 17.23
CA GLY A 61 -6.01 8.08 16.39
C GLY A 61 -4.88 7.17 15.94
N LEU A 62 -5.24 6.05 15.31
CA LEU A 62 -4.26 5.13 14.76
C LEU A 62 -3.34 5.91 13.81
N ALA A 63 -2.12 6.20 14.25
CA ALA A 63 -1.15 6.96 13.49
C ALA A 63 -0.45 5.99 12.54
N LEU A 64 -1.07 5.77 11.39
CA LEU A 64 -0.36 5.23 10.25
C LEU A 64 0.40 6.39 9.61
N ASP A 65 1.71 6.25 9.49
CA ASP A 65 2.53 7.32 8.92
C ASP A 65 2.26 7.54 7.41
N GLY A 66 1.27 6.86 6.81
CA GLY A 66 0.84 7.07 5.43
C GLY A 66 -0.65 7.20 5.18
N GLN A 67 -0.96 7.77 4.01
CA GLN A 67 -2.33 7.87 3.53
C GLN A 67 -2.80 6.52 3.02
N LEU A 68 -3.75 5.94 3.74
CA LEU A 68 -4.64 4.91 3.25
C LEU A 68 -5.95 5.56 2.79
N ALA A 69 -6.51 5.05 1.70
CA ALA A 69 -7.81 5.50 1.18
C ALA A 69 -8.85 5.55 2.31
N ASN A 70 -9.56 6.67 2.40
CA ASN A 70 -10.65 6.93 3.35
C ASN A 70 -10.28 6.87 4.85
N LEU A 71 -9.00 6.81 5.22
CA LEU A 71 -8.60 7.03 6.60
C LEU A 71 -8.43 8.52 6.91
N PRO A 72 -8.82 8.96 8.11
CA PRO A 72 -8.61 10.34 8.54
C PRO A 72 -7.12 10.64 8.64
N ALA A 73 -6.71 11.86 8.29
CA ALA A 73 -5.33 12.36 8.42
C ALA A 73 -4.90 12.60 9.89
N ALA A 74 -5.59 12.01 10.86
CA ALA A 74 -5.59 12.46 12.25
C ALA A 74 -4.30 12.16 13.01
N LYS A 75 -3.92 13.09 13.90
CA LYS A 75 -2.91 12.91 14.94
C LYS A 75 -3.42 11.91 15.98
N PRO A 76 -2.52 11.19 16.70
CA PRO A 76 -2.94 10.22 17.69
C PRO A 76 -3.92 10.81 18.69
N ALA A 77 -5.03 10.10 18.92
CA ALA A 77 -5.98 10.49 19.94
C ALA A 77 -5.25 10.32 21.27
N THR A 78 -5.37 11.31 22.14
CA THR A 78 -4.83 11.18 23.50
C THR A 78 -5.65 10.13 24.23
N VAL A 79 -5.16 8.89 24.21
CA VAL A 79 -5.73 7.80 25.00
C VAL A 79 -5.53 8.13 26.48
N HIS A 80 -6.63 8.31 27.22
CA HIS A 80 -6.57 8.49 28.66
C HIS A 80 -6.35 7.14 29.35
N ARG A 81 -5.43 7.10 30.32
CA ARG A 81 -5.22 5.91 31.17
C ARG A 81 -6.54 5.54 31.86
N GLY A 82 -7.09 4.36 31.54
CA GLY A 82 -8.38 3.87 32.06
C GLY A 82 -9.50 3.75 31.01
N ASP A 83 -9.26 4.15 29.75
CA ASP A 83 -10.22 3.98 28.67
C ASP A 83 -10.23 2.53 28.15
N GLN A 84 -11.31 1.80 28.43
CA GLN A 84 -11.50 0.42 27.96
C GLN A 84 -11.50 0.29 26.43
N SER A 85 -11.74 1.40 25.69
CA SER A 85 -11.68 1.42 24.23
C SER A 85 -10.26 1.26 23.68
N ALA A 86 -9.25 1.63 24.47
CA ALA A 86 -7.83 1.56 24.10
C ALA A 86 -7.26 0.12 24.10
N ASP A 87 -7.87 -0.78 24.86
CA ASP A 87 -7.43 -2.18 24.94
C ASP A 87 -8.20 -3.07 23.93
N HIS A 88 -9.39 -2.66 23.50
CA HIS A 88 -10.26 -3.49 22.66
C HIS A 88 -9.97 -3.40 21.16
N TRP A 89 -9.42 -2.29 20.66
CA TRP A 89 -9.22 -2.10 19.22
C TRP A 89 -8.24 -3.09 18.60
N GLN A 90 -7.20 -3.51 19.34
CA GLN A 90 -6.24 -4.51 18.86
C GLN A 90 -6.90 -5.88 18.64
N LEU A 91 -7.79 -6.27 19.57
CA LEU A 91 -8.57 -7.49 19.43
C LEU A 91 -9.52 -7.39 18.23
N GLN A 92 -10.12 -6.23 18.02
CA GLN A 92 -11.00 -5.97 16.89
C GLN A 92 -10.26 -6.01 15.55
N LEU A 93 -9.03 -5.45 15.47
CA LEU A 93 -8.18 -5.57 14.28
C LEU A 93 -7.89 -7.04 13.98
N LYS A 94 -7.41 -7.78 14.98
CA LYS A 94 -7.05 -9.20 14.83
C LYS A 94 -8.24 -10.07 14.41
N ALA A 95 -9.40 -9.87 15.04
CA ALA A 95 -10.61 -10.63 14.72
C ALA A 95 -11.11 -10.32 13.30
N THR A 96 -11.10 -9.04 12.91
CA THR A 96 -11.51 -8.63 11.55
C THR A 96 -10.54 -9.17 10.51
N ARG A 97 -9.24 -9.10 10.80
CA ARG A 97 -8.18 -9.66 9.95
C ARG A 97 -8.33 -11.17 9.74
N GLN A 98 -8.57 -11.94 10.80
CA GLN A 98 -8.81 -13.39 10.71
C GLN A 98 -10.06 -13.71 9.89
N SER A 99 -11.13 -12.92 10.04
CA SER A 99 -12.33 -13.05 9.22
C SER A 99 -12.05 -12.82 7.74
N LEU A 100 -11.28 -11.76 7.42
CA LEU A 100 -10.85 -11.48 6.05
C LEU A 100 -9.98 -12.60 5.47
N GLU A 101 -9.03 -13.13 6.23
CA GLU A 101 -8.20 -14.28 5.81
C GLU A 101 -9.06 -15.49 5.44
N GLN A 102 -10.04 -15.84 6.28
CA GLN A 102 -10.95 -16.96 6.00
C GLN A 102 -11.84 -16.70 4.77
N GLN A 103 -12.29 -15.46 4.58
CA GLN A 103 -13.06 -15.07 3.41
C GLN A 103 -12.22 -15.20 2.13
N LEU A 104 -10.99 -14.72 2.15
CA LEU A 104 -10.08 -14.71 1.00
C LEU A 104 -9.59 -16.11 0.62
N LEU A 105 -9.56 -17.07 1.56
CA LEU A 105 -9.34 -18.49 1.24
C LEU A 105 -10.42 -19.07 0.34
N ARG A 106 -11.67 -18.57 0.46
CA ARG A 106 -12.80 -19.03 -0.35
C ARG A 106 -12.97 -18.21 -1.61
N HIS A 107 -12.79 -16.90 -1.49
CA HIS A 107 -13.06 -15.92 -2.53
C HIS A 107 -11.99 -14.83 -2.51
N PRO A 108 -10.86 -15.05 -3.19
CA PRO A 108 -9.81 -14.03 -3.28
C PRO A 108 -10.28 -12.86 -4.15
N THR A 109 -10.17 -11.66 -3.61
CA THR A 109 -10.54 -10.40 -4.26
C THR A 109 -9.44 -9.38 -4.04
N ALA A 110 -9.23 -8.49 -5.01
CA ALA A 110 -8.21 -7.44 -4.89
C ALA A 110 -8.51 -6.52 -3.68
N ASP A 111 -9.75 -6.05 -3.54
CA ASP A 111 -10.14 -5.16 -2.44
C ASP A 111 -10.09 -5.85 -1.07
N GLY A 112 -10.41 -7.14 -0.97
CA GLY A 112 -10.23 -7.91 0.26
C GLY A 112 -8.76 -8.08 0.63
N HIS A 113 -7.88 -8.38 -0.33
CA HIS A 113 -6.43 -8.42 -0.08
C HIS A 113 -5.87 -7.07 0.33
N ARG A 114 -6.39 -5.98 -0.23
CA ARG A 114 -6.05 -4.61 0.19
C ARG A 114 -6.46 -4.34 1.62
N ALA A 115 -7.71 -4.64 1.97
CA ALA A 115 -8.20 -4.53 3.33
C ALA A 115 -7.29 -5.31 4.29
N LEU A 116 -6.98 -6.57 3.97
CA LEU A 116 -6.09 -7.40 4.78
C LEU A 116 -4.69 -6.78 4.95
N GLY A 117 -4.07 -6.28 3.88
CA GLY A 117 -2.79 -5.57 3.95
C GLY A 117 -2.84 -4.34 4.87
N ARG A 118 -3.93 -3.56 4.81
CA ARG A 118 -4.14 -2.39 5.69
C ARG A 118 -4.28 -2.77 7.15
N PHE A 119 -4.96 -3.88 7.45
CA PHE A 119 -5.05 -4.40 8.82
C PHE A 119 -3.68 -4.84 9.35
N TYR A 120 -2.85 -5.48 8.51
CA TYR A 120 -1.47 -5.79 8.91
C TYR A 120 -0.65 -4.53 9.20
N LEU A 121 -0.79 -3.48 8.39
CA LEU A 121 -0.13 -2.19 8.65
C LEU A 121 -0.63 -1.53 9.93
N ALA A 122 -1.94 -1.58 10.18
CA ALA A 122 -2.56 -1.07 11.40
C ALA A 122 -2.10 -1.82 12.66
N GLU A 123 -1.78 -3.10 12.54
CA GLU A 123 -1.18 -3.91 13.61
C GLU A 123 0.34 -3.70 13.75
N GLY A 124 0.97 -2.84 12.95
CA GLY A 124 2.41 -2.61 12.98
C GLY A 124 3.23 -3.78 12.41
N GLN A 125 2.64 -4.57 11.51
CA GLN A 125 3.28 -5.74 10.87
C GLN A 125 3.55 -5.50 9.38
N PRO A 126 4.44 -4.56 9.01
CA PRO A 126 4.65 -4.18 7.62
C PRO A 126 5.22 -5.31 6.75
N LEU A 127 6.05 -6.19 7.31
CA LEU A 127 6.58 -7.35 6.57
C LEU A 127 5.48 -8.38 6.25
N ALA A 128 4.51 -8.57 7.15
CA ALA A 128 3.35 -9.44 6.88
C ALA A 128 2.45 -8.82 5.81
N ALA A 129 2.20 -7.50 5.89
CA ALA A 129 1.50 -6.76 4.85
C ALA A 129 2.18 -6.91 3.48
N PHE A 130 3.50 -6.72 3.43
CA PHE A 130 4.30 -6.87 2.22
C PHE A 130 4.16 -8.27 1.61
N ALA A 131 4.42 -9.32 2.39
CA ALA A 131 4.33 -10.70 1.90
C ALA A 131 2.94 -11.03 1.37
N HIS A 132 1.90 -10.58 2.08
CA HIS A 132 0.52 -10.82 1.68
C HIS A 132 0.14 -10.07 0.38
N LEU A 133 0.48 -8.78 0.29
CA LEU A 133 0.19 -7.95 -0.88
C LEU A 133 0.99 -8.39 -2.11
N GLN A 134 2.21 -8.89 -1.92
CA GLN A 134 3.00 -9.47 -3.01
C GLN A 134 2.33 -10.70 -3.60
N LEU A 135 1.77 -11.59 -2.76
CA LEU A 135 1.00 -12.75 -3.21
C LEU A 135 -0.29 -12.31 -3.92
N ALA A 136 -1.00 -11.31 -3.39
CA ALA A 136 -2.19 -10.76 -4.02
C ALA A 136 -1.88 -10.21 -5.43
N LEU A 137 -0.74 -9.54 -5.60
CA LEU A 137 -0.32 -9.02 -6.90
C LEU A 137 0.04 -10.10 -7.94
N GLN A 138 0.28 -11.35 -7.53
CA GLN A 138 0.39 -12.46 -8.48
C GLN A 138 -0.97 -12.78 -9.12
N GLN A 139 -2.07 -12.59 -8.39
CA GLN A 139 -3.43 -12.82 -8.86
C GLN A 139 -4.01 -11.57 -9.54
N PHE A 140 -3.67 -10.38 -9.04
CA PHE A 140 -4.18 -9.09 -9.51
C PHE A 140 -3.04 -8.19 -10.01
N PRO A 141 -2.30 -8.60 -11.06
CA PRO A 141 -1.05 -7.95 -11.47
C PRO A 141 -1.22 -6.59 -12.11
N ARG A 142 -2.42 -6.02 -12.24
CA ARG A 142 -2.64 -4.65 -12.75
C ARG A 142 -3.41 -3.77 -11.79
N ASP A 143 -3.60 -4.20 -10.56
CA ASP A 143 -4.23 -3.39 -9.54
C ASP A 143 -3.23 -2.33 -9.02
N ALA A 144 -3.54 -1.06 -9.26
CA ALA A 144 -2.73 0.07 -8.84
C ALA A 144 -2.77 0.28 -7.32
N ARG A 145 -3.92 0.00 -6.69
CA ARG A 145 -4.12 0.23 -5.27
C ARG A 145 -3.39 -0.82 -4.43
N LEU A 146 -3.40 -2.09 -4.85
CA LEU A 146 -2.57 -3.14 -4.24
C LEU A 146 -1.08 -2.80 -4.31
N ARG A 147 -0.61 -2.24 -5.43
CA ARG A 147 0.78 -1.77 -5.56
C ARG A 147 1.09 -0.59 -4.64
N SER A 148 0.15 0.35 -4.52
CA SER A 148 0.28 1.47 -3.58
C SER A 148 0.35 0.97 -2.14
N ASP A 149 -0.54 0.05 -1.74
CA ASP A 149 -0.54 -0.53 -0.40
C ASP A 149 0.75 -1.36 -0.16
N LEU A 150 1.31 -2.02 -1.19
CA LEU A 150 2.61 -2.70 -1.12
C LEU A 150 3.76 -1.71 -0.90
N GLY A 151 3.78 -0.60 -1.65
CA GLY A 151 4.77 0.46 -1.48
C GLY A 151 4.72 1.08 -0.09
N LEU A 152 3.51 1.24 0.46
CA LEU A 152 3.33 1.69 1.85
C LEU A 152 3.92 0.67 2.83
N ALA A 153 3.65 -0.62 2.64
CA ALA A 153 4.22 -1.66 3.49
C ALA A 153 5.75 -1.68 3.47
N LEU A 154 6.36 -1.50 2.29
CA LEU A 154 7.81 -1.38 2.16
C LEU A 154 8.34 -0.13 2.87
N LEU A 155 7.67 1.01 2.73
CA LEU A 155 8.08 2.25 3.38
C LEU A 155 8.02 2.14 4.91
N GLU A 156 6.97 1.51 5.45
CA GLU A 156 6.86 1.29 6.89
C GLU A 156 7.90 0.27 7.40
N ALA A 157 8.25 -0.74 6.59
CA ALA A 157 9.36 -1.65 6.89
C ALA A 157 10.74 -0.98 6.80
N ALA A 158 10.87 0.09 6.00
CA ALA A 158 12.15 0.75 5.78
C ALA A 158 12.73 1.46 7.01
N ARG A 159 11.93 1.61 8.08
CA ARG A 159 12.42 2.05 9.40
C ARG A 159 13.55 1.16 9.91
N ASP A 160 13.46 -0.14 9.65
CA ASP A 160 14.43 -1.15 10.08
C ASP A 160 15.37 -1.60 8.94
N ALA A 161 14.99 -1.33 7.68
CA ALA A 161 15.70 -1.74 6.47
C ALA A 161 15.72 -0.61 5.41
N PRO A 162 16.69 0.33 5.48
CA PRO A 162 16.72 1.54 4.64
C PRO A 162 16.63 1.28 3.13
N GLU A 163 17.12 0.14 2.66
CA GLU A 163 17.03 -0.33 1.27
C GLU A 163 15.58 -0.48 0.78
N ALA A 164 14.63 -0.81 1.66
CA ALA A 164 13.22 -0.99 1.32
C ALA A 164 12.55 0.33 0.87
N ALA A 165 13.13 1.49 1.21
CA ALA A 165 12.58 2.78 0.80
C ALA A 165 12.73 3.03 -0.72
N ALA A 166 13.78 2.49 -1.35
CA ALA A 166 13.93 2.56 -2.80
C ALA A 166 12.87 1.70 -3.51
N GLU A 167 12.63 0.48 -3.00
CA GLU A 167 11.58 -0.41 -3.52
C GLU A 167 10.18 0.18 -3.31
N ALA A 168 9.95 0.90 -2.21
CA ALA A 168 8.70 1.63 -1.98
C ALA A 168 8.46 2.69 -3.06
N LEU A 169 9.48 3.48 -3.41
CA LEU A 169 9.38 4.49 -4.48
C LEU A 169 9.05 3.87 -5.84
N ASP A 170 9.66 2.74 -6.17
CA ASP A 170 9.36 2.00 -7.40
C ASP A 170 7.92 1.47 -7.41
N ALA A 171 7.45 0.93 -6.28
CA ALA A 171 6.08 0.46 -6.13
C ALA A 171 5.05 1.60 -6.31
N PHE A 172 5.31 2.78 -5.75
CA PHE A 172 4.44 3.94 -5.96
C PHE A 172 4.49 4.47 -7.39
N ALA A 173 5.67 4.48 -8.03
CA ALA A 173 5.81 4.89 -9.42
C ALA A 173 5.01 3.95 -10.35
N GLU A 174 5.06 2.65 -10.11
CA GLU A 174 4.30 1.66 -10.86
C GLU A 174 2.78 1.77 -10.58
N ALA A 175 2.38 2.04 -9.34
CA ALA A 175 0.98 2.32 -9.00
C ALA A 175 0.47 3.54 -9.80
N LEU A 176 1.23 4.63 -9.84
CA LEU A 176 0.88 5.84 -10.59
C LEU A 176 0.95 5.66 -12.11
N ARG A 177 1.75 4.70 -12.61
CA ARG A 177 1.75 4.32 -14.02
C ARG A 177 0.46 3.60 -14.41
N LEU A 178 -0.10 2.81 -13.51
CA LEU A 178 -1.35 2.08 -13.73
C LEU A 178 -2.58 2.95 -13.51
N ASP A 179 -2.55 3.79 -12.48
CA ASP A 179 -3.58 4.77 -12.17
C ASP A 179 -2.92 6.13 -11.85
N PRO A 180 -2.83 7.02 -12.85
CA PRO A 180 -2.25 8.34 -12.68
C PRO A 180 -3.01 9.25 -11.73
N ASP A 181 -4.24 8.92 -11.31
CA ASP A 181 -5.04 9.76 -10.42
C ASP A 181 -5.15 9.22 -9.00
N LEU A 182 -4.40 8.15 -8.70
CA LEU A 182 -4.36 7.53 -7.37
C LEU A 182 -3.69 8.45 -6.34
N LEU A 183 -4.50 9.19 -5.60
CA LEU A 183 -4.05 10.18 -4.61
C LEU A 183 -3.22 9.54 -3.49
N GLU A 184 -3.58 8.35 -3.01
CA GLU A 184 -2.83 7.66 -1.96
C GLU A 184 -1.39 7.36 -2.39
N ALA A 185 -1.21 6.91 -3.64
CA ALA A 185 0.13 6.62 -4.17
C ALA A 185 0.96 7.89 -4.32
N ARG A 186 0.35 9.01 -4.73
CA ARG A 186 1.04 10.31 -4.79
C ARG A 186 1.51 10.78 -3.43
N TYR A 187 0.62 10.77 -2.43
CA TYR A 187 0.94 11.15 -1.06
C TYR A 187 2.07 10.30 -0.51
N ASN A 188 1.94 8.97 -0.63
CA ASN A 188 2.90 8.04 -0.07
C ASN A 188 4.25 8.11 -0.80
N ARG A 189 4.27 8.41 -2.11
CA ARG A 189 5.50 8.71 -2.85
C ARG A 189 6.18 9.98 -2.36
N ALA A 190 5.43 11.08 -2.16
CA ALA A 190 5.99 12.32 -1.64
C ALA A 190 6.65 12.12 -0.27
N ARG A 191 5.98 11.36 0.60
CA ARG A 191 6.53 10.98 1.91
C ARG A 191 7.76 10.08 1.79
N ALA A 192 7.76 9.09 0.90
CA ALA A 192 8.93 8.23 0.69
C ALA A 192 10.15 9.02 0.19
N LEU A 193 9.95 10.00 -0.70
CA LEU A 193 11.02 10.90 -1.17
C LEU A 193 11.58 11.71 -0.01
N GLU A 194 10.71 12.18 0.88
CA GLU A 194 11.11 12.92 2.07
C GLU A 194 11.91 12.06 3.06
N ALA A 195 11.40 10.86 3.37
CA ALA A 195 12.05 9.90 4.26
C ALA A 195 13.42 9.43 3.76
N THR A 196 13.61 9.43 2.44
CA THR A 196 14.89 9.08 1.80
C THR A 196 15.83 10.27 1.60
N GLY A 197 15.47 11.46 2.12
CA GLY A 197 16.30 12.66 2.01
C GLY A 197 16.34 13.29 0.61
N ARG A 198 15.50 12.82 -0.34
CA ARG A 198 15.37 13.36 -1.70
C ARG A 198 14.54 14.63 -1.70
N ARG A 199 15.01 15.65 -0.97
CA ARG A 199 14.26 16.84 -0.58
C ARG A 199 13.60 17.58 -1.76
N ALA A 200 14.37 17.87 -2.80
CA ALA A 200 13.88 18.63 -3.95
C ALA A 200 12.71 17.91 -4.63
N GLU A 201 12.84 16.59 -4.81
CA GLU A 201 11.79 15.76 -5.40
C GLU A 201 10.59 15.61 -4.47
N ALA A 202 10.81 15.53 -3.16
CA ALA A 202 9.74 15.51 -2.17
C ALA A 202 8.92 16.80 -2.22
N LEU A 203 9.57 17.96 -2.33
CA LEU A 203 8.92 19.26 -2.44
C LEU A 203 8.02 19.33 -3.68
N ASP A 204 8.52 18.90 -4.83
CA ASP A 204 7.75 18.86 -6.08
C ASP A 204 6.58 17.87 -5.99
N ALA A 205 6.81 16.70 -5.40
CA ALA A 205 5.76 15.70 -5.20
C ALA A 205 4.66 16.18 -4.24
N TRP A 206 5.02 16.87 -3.16
CA TRP A 206 4.05 17.46 -2.23
C TRP A 206 3.24 18.57 -2.89
N ARG A 207 3.86 19.39 -3.74
CA ARG A 207 3.16 20.42 -4.53
C ARG A 207 2.17 19.79 -5.50
N ASP A 208 2.57 18.78 -6.27
CA ASP A 208 1.66 18.05 -7.17
C ASP A 208 0.46 17.49 -6.38
N TYR A 209 0.70 16.83 -5.25
CA TYR A 209 -0.37 16.32 -4.41
C TYR A 209 -1.32 17.42 -3.92
N ALA A 210 -0.78 18.51 -3.34
CA ALA A 210 -1.59 19.60 -2.79
C ALA A 210 -2.43 20.33 -3.85
N THR A 211 -1.99 20.36 -5.11
CA THR A 211 -2.79 20.92 -6.20
C THR A 211 -3.99 20.05 -6.58
N ARG A 212 -3.86 18.73 -6.40
CA ARG A 212 -4.88 17.74 -6.79
C ARG A 212 -5.91 17.50 -5.70
N ASP A 213 -5.50 17.64 -4.45
CA ASP A 213 -6.39 17.55 -3.31
C ASP A 213 -6.32 18.81 -2.42
N PRO A 214 -6.74 19.98 -2.92
CA PRO A 214 -6.52 21.25 -2.22
C PRO A 214 -7.37 21.40 -0.96
N GLN A 215 -8.53 20.75 -0.89
CA GLN A 215 -9.55 21.00 0.13
C GLN A 215 -9.60 19.96 1.25
N SER A 216 -8.90 18.82 1.13
CA SER A 216 -8.89 17.81 2.19
C SER A 216 -7.94 18.11 3.34
N ALA A 217 -8.11 17.38 4.44
CA ALA A 217 -7.16 17.36 5.54
C ALA A 217 -5.76 16.88 5.11
N TRP A 218 -5.68 15.92 4.18
CA TRP A 218 -4.41 15.45 3.62
C TRP A 218 -3.74 16.51 2.75
N GLY A 219 -4.52 17.30 1.99
CA GLY A 219 -4.05 18.47 1.26
C GLY A 219 -3.47 19.56 2.16
N ALA A 220 -4.12 19.81 3.30
CA ALA A 220 -3.59 20.72 4.32
C ALA A 220 -2.26 20.21 4.89
N LEU A 221 -2.17 18.91 5.22
CA LEU A 221 -0.94 18.29 5.71
C LEU A 221 0.19 18.40 4.66
N ALA A 222 -0.10 18.18 3.37
CA ALA A 222 0.88 18.35 2.31
C ALA A 222 1.43 19.79 2.24
N ARG A 223 0.57 20.81 2.41
CA ARG A 223 1.03 22.21 2.48
C ARG A 223 1.91 22.48 3.71
N ASP A 224 1.59 21.89 4.85
CA ASP A 224 2.43 21.98 6.04
C ASP A 224 3.81 21.34 5.80
N ARG A 225 3.87 20.20 5.09
CA ARG A 225 5.14 19.59 4.66
C ARG A 225 5.92 20.48 3.72
N ILE A 226 5.29 21.11 2.73
CA ILE A 226 5.93 22.07 1.81
C ILE A 226 6.57 23.21 2.62
N ALA A 227 5.82 23.85 3.52
CA ALA A 227 6.33 24.95 4.33
C ALA A 227 7.49 24.52 5.25
N PHE A 228 7.41 23.32 5.83
CA PHE A 228 8.52 22.74 6.59
C PHE A 228 9.75 22.53 5.69
N LEU A 229 9.54 21.99 4.49
CA LEU A 229 10.62 21.68 3.57
C LEU A 229 11.28 22.93 2.98
N GLU A 230 10.58 24.05 2.88
CA GLU A 230 11.17 25.32 2.44
C GLU A 230 11.93 26.03 3.57
N ARG A 231 11.46 25.89 4.81
CA ARG A 231 12.03 26.57 5.97
C ARG A 231 13.32 25.96 6.50
N TYR A 232 13.49 24.64 6.40
CA TYR A 232 14.59 23.90 7.04
C TYR A 232 15.45 23.13 6.04
N PRO A 233 16.19 23.81 5.13
CA PRO A 233 16.90 23.22 3.99
C PRO A 233 17.91 22.13 4.35
#